data_AF-A0A932T2S7-F1
#
_entry.id   AF-A0A932T2S7-F1
#
_cell.length_a   1.000
_cell.length_b   1.000
_cell.length_c   1.000
_cell.angle_alpha   90.00
_cell.angle_beta   90.00
_cell.angle_gamma   90.00
#
_symmetry.space_group_name_H-M   'P 1'
#
loop_
_entity.id
_entity.type
_entity.pdbx_description
1 polymer ?
#
loop_
_entity_poly.entity_id
_entity_poly.type
_entity_poly.pdbx_seq_one_letter_code
_entity_poly.pdbx_strand_id
1 'polypeptide(L)'
;VAAGILQHFDDDGWFHKTPAFAVASAELTVLFRSALAADDGHRPAFLGHILTEMQLDAVLIDRRPSLLPRYYEACAKLDAEIIEDAVNRMARNTTDRLRMFIPLFVREQFLFDYGNPQRLLWRLNQIMRRVKLNPLPARFEEALGESRIIVERHVAGLLPGWDSM
;
A
#
# COMPACT_ATOMS: atom_id res chain seq x y z
N VAL A 1 -6.38 22.48 -10.87
CA VAL A 1 -5.16 21.65 -10.74
C VAL A 1 -5.27 20.57 -9.66
N ALA A 2 -6.05 20.75 -8.59
CA ALA A 2 -6.05 19.83 -7.43
C ALA A 2 -7.16 18.75 -7.40
N ALA A 3 -8.05 18.69 -8.39
CA ALA A 3 -9.26 17.86 -8.29
C ALA A 3 -8.96 16.37 -8.01
N GLY A 4 -7.97 15.78 -8.69
CA GLY A 4 -7.57 14.38 -8.42
C GLY A 4 -6.96 14.15 -7.04
N ILE A 5 -6.27 15.16 -6.48
CA ILE A 5 -5.72 15.07 -5.12
C ILE A 5 -6.84 15.14 -4.08
N LEU A 6 -7.83 16.03 -4.29
CA LEU A 6 -8.99 16.13 -3.41
C LEU A 6 -9.81 14.84 -3.44
N GLN A 7 -10.05 14.29 -4.63
CA GLN A 7 -10.72 12.99 -4.77
C GLN A 7 -9.96 11.88 -4.04
N HIS A 8 -8.63 11.84 -4.18
CA HIS A 8 -7.82 10.86 -3.45
C HIS A 8 -7.97 10.99 -1.93
N PHE A 9 -7.99 12.20 -1.37
CA PHE A 9 -8.24 12.39 0.06
C PHE A 9 -9.64 11.96 0.49
N ASP A 10 -10.65 12.20 -0.33
CA ASP A 10 -12.02 11.78 -0.07
C ASP A 10 -12.13 10.24 -0.09
N ASP A 11 -11.54 9.59 -1.09
CA ASP A 11 -11.51 8.13 -1.25
C ASP A 11 -10.74 7.47 -0.11
N ASP A 12 -9.55 8.00 0.22
CA ASP A 12 -8.72 7.54 1.34
C ASP A 12 -9.47 7.70 2.68
N GLY A 13 -10.07 8.87 2.90
CA GLY A 13 -10.85 9.15 4.09
C GLY A 13 -12.10 8.28 4.21
N TRP A 14 -12.75 7.94 3.10
CA TRP A 14 -13.86 6.98 3.07
C TRP A 14 -13.39 5.57 3.40
N PHE A 15 -12.32 5.10 2.76
CA PHE A 15 -11.74 3.78 2.96
C PHE A 15 -11.36 3.53 4.42
N HIS A 16 -10.66 4.49 5.04
CA HIS A 16 -10.25 4.44 6.45
C HIS A 16 -11.42 4.48 7.45
N LYS A 17 -12.59 4.98 7.05
CA LYS A 17 -13.80 5.02 7.88
C LYS A 17 -14.62 3.73 7.79
N THR A 18 -14.29 2.80 6.90
CA THR A 18 -15.00 1.52 6.84
C THR A 18 -14.78 0.72 8.13
N PRO A 19 -15.83 0.08 8.69
CA PRO A 19 -15.65 -0.80 9.84
C PRO A 19 -14.66 -1.94 9.57
N ALA A 20 -14.63 -2.43 8.33
CA ALA A 20 -13.73 -3.51 7.92
C ALA A 20 -12.26 -3.10 8.00
N PHE A 21 -11.91 -1.85 7.67
CA PHE A 21 -10.55 -1.36 7.83
C PHE A 21 -10.11 -1.37 9.29
N ALA A 22 -10.96 -0.87 10.19
CA ALA A 22 -10.68 -0.87 11.63
C ALA A 22 -10.50 -2.31 12.18
N VAL A 23 -11.36 -3.25 11.77
CA VAL A 23 -11.25 -4.65 12.20
C VAL A 23 -10.01 -5.33 11.63
N ALA A 24 -9.80 -5.27 10.31
CA ALA A 24 -8.66 -5.93 9.66
C ALA A 24 -7.32 -5.40 10.21
N SER A 25 -7.16 -4.08 10.30
CA SER A 25 -5.93 -3.48 10.83
C SER A 25 -5.69 -3.81 12.31
N ALA A 26 -6.73 -3.96 13.12
CA ALA A 26 -6.61 -4.41 14.51
C ALA A 26 -6.21 -5.90 14.61
N GLU A 27 -6.82 -6.78 13.82
CA GLU A 27 -6.42 -8.20 13.75
C GLU A 27 -4.97 -8.36 13.32
N LEU A 28 -4.55 -7.63 12.28
CA LEU A 28 -3.15 -7.59 11.85
C LEU A 28 -2.22 -7.06 12.94
N THR A 29 -2.64 -6.03 13.67
CA THR A 29 -1.87 -5.50 14.80
C THR A 29 -1.64 -6.58 15.87
N VAL A 30 -2.65 -7.39 16.19
CA VAL A 30 -2.52 -8.49 17.14
C VAL A 30 -1.58 -9.57 16.61
N LEU A 31 -1.75 -9.98 15.35
CA LEU A 31 -0.87 -10.94 14.69
C LEU A 31 0.60 -10.48 14.75
N PHE A 32 0.89 -9.23 14.39
CA PHE A 32 2.25 -8.71 14.33
C PHE A 32 2.87 -8.50 15.71
N ARG A 33 2.07 -8.22 16.76
CA ARG A 33 2.58 -8.21 18.13
C ARG A 33 3.07 -9.59 18.57
N SER A 34 2.41 -10.65 18.14
CA SER A 34 2.83 -12.03 18.46
C SER A 34 4.05 -12.47 17.65
N ALA A 35 4.16 -12.02 16.40
CA ALA A 35 5.27 -12.37 15.50
C ALA A 35 6.59 -11.62 15.80
N LEU A 36 6.51 -10.47 16.48
CA LEU A 36 7.63 -9.62 16.83
C LEU A 36 7.93 -9.76 18.33
N ALA A 37 9.21 -9.72 18.73
CA ALA A 37 9.52 -9.81 20.15
C ALA A 37 9.12 -8.51 20.85
N ALA A 38 8.81 -8.61 22.15
CA ALA A 38 8.61 -7.43 22.96
C ALA A 38 9.87 -6.55 22.92
N ASP A 39 9.69 -5.25 22.74
CA ASP A 39 10.73 -4.22 22.78
C ASP A 39 11.66 -4.09 21.54
N ASP A 40 11.32 -4.73 20.40
CA ASP A 40 12.11 -4.63 19.16
C ASP A 40 12.02 -3.23 18.45
N GLY A 41 11.33 -2.26 19.05
CA GLY A 41 11.14 -0.90 18.51
C GLY A 41 10.22 -0.84 17.28
N HIS A 42 9.62 -1.97 16.87
CA HIS A 42 8.61 -1.99 15.82
C HIS A 42 7.31 -1.32 16.29
N ARG A 43 6.49 -0.88 15.33
CA ARG A 43 5.17 -0.27 15.59
C ARG A 43 4.07 -1.18 15.02
N PRO A 44 3.60 -2.20 15.76
CA PRO A 44 2.64 -3.17 15.23
C PRO A 44 1.34 -2.55 14.70
N ALA A 45 0.84 -1.48 15.32
CA ALA A 45 -0.34 -0.77 14.83
C ALA A 45 -0.11 -0.10 13.48
N PHE A 46 1.08 0.49 13.29
CA PHE A 46 1.49 1.04 11.99
C PHE A 46 1.61 -0.05 10.94
N LEU A 47 2.21 -1.20 11.29
CA LEU A 47 2.28 -2.36 10.40
C LEU A 47 0.89 -2.89 10.04
N GLY A 48 -0.01 -3.01 11.02
CA GLY A 48 -1.39 -3.43 10.81
C GLY A 48 -2.14 -2.55 9.82
N HIS A 49 -1.94 -1.23 9.93
CA HIS A 49 -2.48 -0.25 8.98
C HIS A 49 -1.92 -0.44 7.56
N ILE A 50 -0.60 -0.31 7.37
CA ILE A 50 -0.01 -0.35 6.01
C ILE A 50 -0.15 -1.72 5.35
N LEU A 51 -0.11 -2.82 6.10
CA LEU A 51 -0.30 -4.15 5.53
C LEU A 51 -1.76 -4.47 5.23
N THR A 52 -2.73 -3.78 5.83
CA THR A 52 -4.12 -3.88 5.37
C THR A 52 -4.23 -3.41 3.92
N GLU A 53 -3.63 -2.27 3.59
CA GLU A 53 -3.59 -1.71 2.23
C GLU A 53 -2.78 -2.60 1.27
N MET A 54 -1.54 -2.93 1.63
CA MET A 54 -0.66 -3.71 0.74
C MET A 54 -1.19 -5.12 0.47
N GLN A 55 -1.78 -5.77 1.47
CA GLN A 55 -2.40 -7.08 1.26
C GLN A 55 -3.72 -6.97 0.49
N LEU A 56 -4.49 -5.88 0.65
CA LEU A 56 -5.68 -5.65 -0.16
C LEU A 56 -5.31 -5.54 -1.64
N ASP A 57 -4.30 -4.74 -1.99
CA ASP A 57 -3.76 -4.67 -3.35
C ASP A 57 -3.43 -6.06 -3.89
N ALA A 58 -2.73 -6.84 -3.07
CA ALA A 58 -2.32 -8.18 -3.42
C ALA A 58 -3.54 -9.10 -3.65
N VAL A 59 -4.61 -9.01 -2.84
CA VAL A 59 -5.88 -9.73 -3.04
C VAL A 59 -6.56 -9.30 -4.34
N LEU A 60 -6.58 -8.00 -4.64
CA LEU A 60 -7.17 -7.49 -5.86
C LEU A 60 -6.43 -7.97 -7.11
N ILE A 61 -5.09 -8.03 -7.05
CA ILE A 61 -4.23 -8.55 -8.11
C ILE A 61 -4.56 -10.02 -8.39
N ASP A 62 -4.71 -10.85 -7.35
CA ASP A 62 -5.02 -12.27 -7.53
C ASP A 62 -6.44 -12.48 -8.07
N ARG A 63 -7.43 -11.72 -7.56
CA ARG A 63 -8.83 -11.84 -8.00
C ARG A 63 -9.04 -11.36 -9.43
N ARG A 64 -8.29 -10.33 -9.86
CA ARG A 64 -8.40 -9.75 -11.21
C ARG A 64 -7.00 -9.41 -11.76
N PRO A 65 -6.26 -10.41 -12.27
CA PRO A 65 -4.87 -10.23 -12.71
C PRO A 65 -4.66 -9.20 -13.82
N SER A 66 -5.71 -8.86 -14.58
CA SER A 66 -5.66 -7.85 -15.64
C SER A 66 -5.64 -6.41 -15.12
N LEU A 67 -6.01 -6.15 -13.86
CA LEU A 67 -6.06 -4.81 -13.32
C LEU A 67 -4.68 -4.17 -13.17
N LEU A 68 -3.69 -4.93 -12.72
CA LEU A 68 -2.37 -4.37 -12.45
C LEU A 68 -1.61 -3.96 -13.72
N PRO A 69 -1.58 -4.76 -14.80
CA PRO A 69 -1.06 -4.30 -16.08
C PRO A 69 -1.77 -3.04 -16.58
N ARG A 70 -3.11 -3.00 -16.53
CA ARG A 70 -3.91 -1.83 -16.93
C ARG A 70 -3.60 -0.58 -16.11
N TYR A 71 -3.35 -0.74 -14.81
CA TYR A 71 -2.93 0.34 -13.92
C TYR A 71 -1.58 0.92 -14.37
N TYR A 72 -0.57 0.08 -14.61
CA TYR A 72 0.73 0.55 -15.11
C TYR A 72 0.66 1.14 -16.53
N GLU A 73 -0.17 0.60 -17.41
CA GLU A 73 -0.43 1.18 -18.74
C GLU A 73 -1.09 2.57 -18.64
N ALA A 74 -1.98 2.79 -17.67
CA ALA A 74 -2.56 4.09 -17.41
C ALA A 74 -1.49 5.07 -16.88
N CYS A 75 -0.65 4.64 -15.93
CA CYS A 75 0.45 5.44 -15.43
C CYS A 75 1.49 5.80 -16.52
N ALA A 76 1.74 4.89 -17.47
CA ALA A 76 2.68 5.11 -18.57
C ALA A 76 2.22 6.21 -19.56
N LYS A 77 0.92 6.54 -19.57
CA LYS A 77 0.35 7.60 -20.43
C LYS A 77 0.43 8.99 -19.78
N LEU A 78 0.86 9.08 -18.53
CA LEU A 78 0.94 10.34 -17.80
C LEU A 78 2.14 11.17 -18.26
N ASP A 79 1.93 12.48 -18.42
CA ASP A 79 3.00 13.43 -18.66
C ASP A 79 3.64 13.85 -17.32
N ALA A 80 4.90 13.45 -17.14
CA ALA A 80 5.63 13.63 -15.90
C ALA A 80 6.00 15.11 -15.63
N GLU A 81 6.17 15.93 -16.67
CA GLU A 81 6.43 17.37 -16.53
C GLU A 81 5.17 18.09 -16.07
N ILE A 82 4.03 17.80 -16.71
CA ILE A 82 2.73 18.38 -16.33
C ILE A 82 2.39 18.04 -14.86
N ILE A 83 2.68 16.81 -14.42
CA ILE A 83 2.44 16.40 -13.04
C ILE A 83 3.36 17.14 -12.07
N GLU A 84 4.66 17.25 -12.36
CA GLU A 84 5.60 18.00 -11.52
C GLU A 84 5.19 19.47 -11.38
N ASP A 85 4.84 20.11 -12.50
CA ASP A 85 4.37 21.50 -12.51
C ASP A 85 3.07 21.67 -11.72
N ALA A 86 2.12 20.74 -11.88
CA ALA A 86 0.88 20.76 -11.11
C ALA A 86 1.16 20.63 -9.61
N VAL A 87 2.02 19.69 -9.20
CA VAL A 87 2.41 19.49 -7.79
C VAL A 87 3.11 20.74 -7.25
N ASN A 88 4.04 21.32 -7.98
CA ASN A 88 4.77 22.52 -7.58
C ASN A 88 3.86 23.75 -7.40
N ARG A 89 2.73 23.81 -8.09
CA ARG A 89 1.71 24.87 -7.91
C ARG A 89 0.87 24.70 -6.64
N MET A 90 0.83 23.49 -6.07
CA MET A 90 -0.02 23.14 -4.92
C MET A 90 0.77 22.93 -3.63
N ALA A 91 2.01 22.46 -3.74
CA ALA A 91 2.87 22.12 -2.61
C ALA A 91 3.48 23.37 -1.95
N ARG A 92 3.74 23.29 -0.64
CA ARG A 92 4.46 24.34 0.09
C ARG A 92 5.92 24.49 -0.35
N ASN A 93 6.54 23.37 -0.73
CA ASN A 93 7.91 23.30 -1.24
C ASN A 93 7.85 22.66 -2.63
N THR A 94 8.64 23.19 -3.56
CA THR A 94 8.75 22.62 -4.91
C THR A 94 9.73 21.44 -4.95
N THR A 95 9.64 20.65 -6.00
CA THR A 95 10.52 19.51 -6.31
C THR A 95 10.86 19.49 -7.80
N ASP A 96 12.03 18.99 -8.12
CA ASP A 96 12.53 18.73 -9.48
C ASP A 96 12.68 17.22 -9.77
N ARG A 97 12.25 16.39 -8.82
CA ARG A 97 12.47 14.94 -8.80
C ARG A 97 11.27 14.12 -9.27
N LEU A 98 10.09 14.74 -9.40
CA LEU A 98 8.89 13.97 -9.70
C LEU A 98 8.86 13.55 -11.17
N ARG A 99 9.30 14.43 -12.07
CA ARG A 99 9.42 14.13 -13.50
C ARG A 99 10.31 12.91 -13.79
N MET A 100 11.39 12.75 -13.04
CA MET A 100 12.30 11.60 -13.16
C MET A 100 11.75 10.37 -12.43
N PHE A 101 10.97 10.55 -11.36
CA PHE A 101 10.47 9.44 -10.56
C PHE A 101 9.30 8.70 -11.20
N ILE A 102 8.40 9.38 -11.90
CA ILE A 102 7.22 8.75 -12.54
C ILE A 102 7.61 7.64 -13.53
N PRO A 103 8.55 7.86 -14.48
CA PRO A 103 9.00 6.79 -15.37
C PRO A 103 9.67 5.63 -14.63
N LEU A 104 10.41 5.91 -13.55
CA LEU A 104 11.01 4.88 -12.71
C LEU A 104 9.93 4.04 -12.04
N PHE A 105 8.91 4.66 -11.45
CA PHE A 105 7.77 3.97 -10.85
C PHE A 105 7.10 2.99 -11.84
N VAL A 106 6.83 3.46 -13.07
CA VAL A 106 6.23 2.65 -14.14
C VAL A 106 7.15 1.49 -14.55
N ARG A 107 8.47 1.71 -14.59
CA ARG A 107 9.45 0.67 -14.95
C ARG A 107 9.60 -0.39 -13.85
N GLU A 108 9.67 0.02 -12.59
CA GLU A 108 9.96 -0.89 -11.47
C GLU A 108 8.79 -1.84 -11.18
N GLN A 109 7.56 -1.46 -11.54
CA GLN A 109 6.34 -2.25 -11.38
C GLN A 109 6.21 -3.00 -10.04
N PHE A 110 6.59 -2.33 -8.94
CA PHE A 110 6.81 -3.02 -7.67
C PHE A 110 5.56 -3.68 -7.07
N LEU A 111 4.35 -3.31 -7.48
CA LEU A 111 3.12 -3.89 -6.94
C LEU A 111 3.01 -5.39 -7.26
N PHE A 112 3.67 -5.88 -8.32
CA PHE A 112 3.79 -7.33 -8.59
C PHE A 112 4.52 -8.08 -7.48
N ASP A 113 5.25 -7.39 -6.61
CA ASP A 113 5.96 -7.99 -5.48
C ASP A 113 5.01 -8.37 -4.35
N TYR A 114 3.82 -7.76 -4.27
CA TYR A 114 2.96 -7.86 -3.10
C TYR A 114 2.34 -9.27 -2.93
N GLY A 115 2.18 -10.03 -4.02
CA GLY A 115 1.70 -11.41 -3.96
C GLY A 115 2.74 -12.42 -3.46
N ASN A 116 4.01 -12.05 -3.34
CA ASN A 116 5.07 -12.94 -2.88
C ASN A 116 5.57 -12.49 -1.49
N PRO A 117 5.45 -13.32 -0.43
CA PRO A 117 5.82 -12.92 0.94
C PRO A 117 7.28 -12.44 1.08
N GLN A 118 8.23 -13.05 0.40
CA GLN A 118 9.65 -12.67 0.47
C GLN A 118 9.88 -11.28 -0.15
N ARG A 119 9.30 -11.05 -1.34
CA ARG A 119 9.40 -9.75 -2.04
C ARG A 119 8.62 -8.66 -1.30
N LEU A 120 7.45 -9.00 -0.76
CA LEU A 120 6.66 -8.11 0.10
C LEU A 120 7.44 -7.71 1.36
N LEU A 121 8.09 -8.67 2.05
CA LEU A 121 8.95 -8.37 3.19
C LEU A 121 10.10 -7.43 2.80
N TRP A 122 10.72 -7.65 1.64
CA TRP A 122 11.77 -6.77 1.14
C TRP A 122 11.26 -5.34 0.91
N ARG A 123 10.08 -5.17 0.29
CA ARG A 123 9.43 -3.85 0.12
C ARG A 123 9.07 -3.22 1.45
N LEU A 124 8.52 -3.99 2.37
CA LEU A 124 8.19 -3.53 3.71
C LEU A 124 9.44 -3.01 4.44
N ASN A 125 10.58 -3.70 4.31
CA ASN A 125 11.85 -3.23 4.86
C ASN A 125 12.41 -1.96 4.19
N GLN A 126 11.96 -1.59 2.98
CA GLN A 126 12.22 -0.26 2.43
C GLN A 126 11.37 0.81 3.12
N ILE A 127 10.10 0.50 3.42
CA ILE A 127 9.21 1.36 4.21
C ILE A 127 9.78 1.56 5.62
N MET A 128 10.15 0.48 6.32
CA MET A 128 10.73 0.54 7.67
C MET A 128 11.93 1.49 7.74
N ARG A 129 12.84 1.41 6.76
CA ARG A 129 13.99 2.31 6.65
C ARG A 129 13.58 3.77 6.47
N ARG A 130 12.58 4.06 5.63
CA ARG A 130 12.08 5.43 5.41
C ARG A 130 11.44 6.03 6.67
N VAL A 131 10.77 5.21 7.47
CA VAL A 131 10.17 5.63 8.75
C VAL A 131 11.10 5.47 9.96
N LYS A 132 12.38 5.15 9.72
CA LYS A 132 13.43 4.99 10.74
C LYS A 132 13.12 3.92 11.80
N LEU A 133 12.43 2.85 11.40
CA LEU A 133 12.20 1.67 12.23
C LEU A 133 13.18 0.54 11.86
N ASN A 134 13.39 -0.36 12.80
CA ASN A 134 14.21 -1.56 12.58
C ASN A 134 13.62 -2.41 11.43
N PRO A 135 14.47 -3.02 10.58
CA PRO A 135 13.99 -3.98 9.61
C PRO A 135 13.29 -5.14 10.32
N LEU A 136 12.30 -5.70 9.66
CA LEU A 136 11.58 -6.89 10.08
C LEU A 136 12.45 -8.12 9.79
N PRO A 137 12.46 -9.11 10.71
CA PRO A 137 13.24 -10.33 10.55
C PRO A 137 12.65 -11.24 9.46
N ALA A 138 13.46 -12.12 8.88
CA ALA A 138 13.03 -13.06 7.83
C ALA A 138 11.83 -13.93 8.26
N ARG A 139 11.78 -14.35 9.54
CA ARG A 139 10.65 -15.11 10.10
C ARG A 139 9.30 -14.39 9.99
N PHE A 140 9.28 -13.08 9.76
CA PHE A 140 8.05 -12.31 9.59
C PHE A 140 7.29 -12.69 8.31
N GLU A 141 7.93 -13.39 7.35
CA GLU A 141 7.28 -13.94 6.15
C GLU A 141 6.07 -14.84 6.48
N GLU A 142 6.12 -15.60 7.57
CA GLU A 142 5.01 -16.44 8.03
C GLU A 142 3.78 -15.59 8.37
N ALA A 143 4.00 -14.51 9.14
CA ALA A 143 2.95 -13.56 9.48
C ALA A 143 2.40 -12.80 8.25
N LEU A 144 3.22 -12.60 7.20
CA LEU A 144 2.74 -12.05 5.94
C LEU A 144 1.76 -12.99 5.24
N GLY A 145 2.03 -14.30 5.23
CA GLY A 145 1.10 -15.30 4.70
C GLY A 145 -0.26 -15.29 5.44
N GLU A 146 -0.23 -15.24 6.78
CA GLU A 146 -1.46 -15.17 7.59
C GLU A 146 -2.21 -13.85 7.40
N SER A 147 -1.49 -12.72 7.30
CA SER A 147 -2.10 -11.40 7.09
C SER A 147 -2.89 -11.30 5.80
N ARG A 148 -2.46 -12.02 4.75
CA ARG A 148 -3.18 -12.11 3.48
C ARG A 148 -4.56 -12.73 3.67
N ILE A 149 -4.64 -13.84 4.41
CA ILE A 149 -5.90 -14.53 4.72
C ILE A 149 -6.82 -13.62 5.53
N ILE A 150 -6.28 -12.90 6.52
CA ILE A 150 -7.05 -11.96 7.34
C ILE A 150 -7.70 -10.90 6.44
N VAL A 151 -6.91 -10.21 5.62
CA VAL A 151 -7.41 -9.15 4.75
C VAL A 151 -8.40 -9.67 3.72
N GLU A 152 -8.15 -10.84 3.14
CA GLU A 152 -9.06 -11.47 2.16
C GLU A 152 -10.48 -11.67 2.72
N ARG A 153 -10.61 -12.08 3.98
CA ARG A 153 -11.93 -12.22 4.65
C ARG A 153 -12.69 -10.91 4.77
N HIS A 154 -11.98 -9.77 4.77
CA HIS A 154 -12.56 -8.45 4.96
C HIS A 154 -12.76 -7.66 3.66
N VAL A 155 -12.33 -8.18 2.50
CA VAL A 155 -12.40 -7.45 1.20
C VAL A 155 -13.77 -6.88 0.91
N ALA A 156 -14.84 -7.66 1.10
CA ALA A 156 -16.21 -7.21 0.83
C ALA A 156 -16.62 -5.99 1.67
N GLY A 157 -16.06 -5.82 2.87
CA GLY A 157 -16.29 -4.66 3.73
C GLY A 157 -15.27 -3.54 3.53
N LEU A 158 -14.06 -3.87 3.08
CA LEU A 158 -13.00 -2.91 2.74
C LEU A 158 -13.33 -2.15 1.45
N LEU A 159 -13.94 -2.83 0.48
CA LEU A 159 -14.39 -2.28 -0.80
C LEU A 159 -15.83 -2.71 -1.10
N PRO A 160 -16.84 -2.15 -0.40
CA PRO A 160 -18.23 -2.48 -0.64
C PRO A 160 -18.63 -2.27 -2.11
N GLY A 161 -19.26 -3.30 -2.71
CA GLY A 161 -19.72 -3.26 -4.10
C GLY A 161 -18.65 -3.60 -5.16
N TRP A 162 -17.40 -3.83 -4.77
CA TRP A 162 -16.32 -4.17 -5.69
C TRP A 162 -16.56 -5.46 -6.47
N ASP A 163 -17.10 -6.50 -5.83
CA ASP A 163 -17.37 -7.79 -6.49
C ASP A 163 -18.50 -7.70 -7.54
N SER A 164 -19.24 -6.57 -7.59
CA SER A 164 -20.31 -6.31 -8.57
C SER A 164 -19.90 -5.44 -9.76
N MET A 165 -18.64 -4.96 -9.80
CA MET A 165 -18.05 -4.17 -10.90
C MET A 165 -17.39 -5.06 -11.94
#